data_AF-A0A1R2BJF0-F1
#
_entry.id   AF-A0A1R2BJF0-F1
#
_cell.length_a   1.000
_cell.length_b   1.000
_cell.length_c   1.000
_cell.angle_alpha   90.00
_cell.angle_beta   90.00
_cell.angle_gamma   90.00
#
_symmetry.space_group_name_H-M   'P 1'
#
loop_
_entity.id
_entity.type
_entity.pdbx_description
1 polymer ?
#
loop_
_entity_poly.entity_id
_entity_poly.type
_entity_poly.pdbx_seq_one_letter_code
_entity_poly.pdbx_strand_id
1 'polypeptide(L)'
;MEISARVVEPSDGLFRTIPGFEAAGLEIRYLNRLENNEEVLKFNERFVKACEDNDKPLLKSLLERKNIPILMWYIKKAFSQLAASKNYEFLNILIEAGLDLGHKIFQGTIPRLVIMLGGNEEDFEKIMIIMLKGGMQIDDSDSESNSTGLHLACLRLDVGVARILLKLKAHPTPINKMKLTPLNLVENDDCEEAREIKTLIENAGGESKWNSYMD
;
A
#
# COMPACT_ATOMS: atom_id res chain seq x y z
N MET A 1 -25.06 -40.89 26.22
CA MET A 1 -25.26 -41.20 24.80
C MET A 1 -24.55 -40.11 24.00
N GLU A 2 -23.44 -40.48 23.37
CA GLU A 2 -23.17 -40.34 21.92
C GLU A 2 -24.07 -39.40 21.09
N ILE A 3 -23.66 -38.70 20.03
CA ILE A 3 -22.43 -38.65 19.20
C ILE A 3 -22.50 -37.37 18.33
N SER A 4 -21.32 -36.83 18.01
CA SER A 4 -20.88 -36.05 16.83
C SER A 4 -21.89 -35.50 15.81
N ALA A 5 -21.69 -34.22 15.44
CA ALA A 5 -21.56 -33.83 14.03
C ALA A 5 -20.50 -32.72 13.86
N ARG A 6 -19.56 -33.00 12.95
CA ARG A 6 -18.45 -32.17 12.47
C ARG A 6 -18.84 -30.75 12.06
N VAL A 7 -18.01 -29.77 12.43
CA VAL A 7 -17.82 -28.54 11.66
C VAL A 7 -16.38 -28.54 11.16
N VAL A 8 -16.22 -28.24 9.88
CA VAL A 8 -15.02 -28.38 9.05
C VAL A 8 -13.95 -27.35 9.44
N GLU A 9 -12.68 -27.74 9.38
CA GLU A 9 -11.50 -26.88 9.55
C GLU A 9 -11.37 -25.79 8.46
N PRO A 10 -10.55 -24.73 8.69
CA PRO A 10 -10.72 -23.43 8.06
C PRO A 10 -10.31 -23.43 6.59
N SER A 11 -11.25 -23.11 5.72
CA SER A 11 -10.94 -22.63 4.36
C SER A 11 -11.08 -21.11 4.35
N ASP A 12 -9.96 -20.45 4.08
CA ASP A 12 -9.83 -19.06 3.65
C ASP A 12 -10.45 -17.98 4.54
N GLY A 13 -9.61 -17.29 5.33
CA GLY A 13 -9.98 -16.00 5.92
C GLY A 13 -9.63 -15.82 7.38
N LEU A 14 -8.35 -15.90 7.73
CA LEU A 14 -7.83 -15.65 9.07
C LEU A 14 -8.16 -14.23 9.61
N PHE A 15 -8.71 -13.32 8.79
CA PHE A 15 -8.81 -11.89 9.10
C PHE A 15 -10.24 -11.33 9.17
N ARG A 16 -11.30 -12.13 8.95
CA ARG A 16 -12.67 -11.60 8.89
C ARG A 16 -13.45 -11.56 10.20
N THR A 17 -12.97 -12.14 11.29
CA THR A 17 -13.79 -12.29 12.51
C THR A 17 -13.12 -11.81 13.79
N ILE A 18 -12.77 -10.53 13.87
CA ILE A 18 -12.70 -9.88 15.19
C ILE A 18 -13.69 -8.70 15.19
N PRO A 19 -14.92 -8.89 15.70
CA PRO A 19 -15.89 -7.81 15.85
C PRO A 19 -15.42 -6.82 16.93
N GLY A 20 -15.36 -5.52 16.59
CA GLY A 20 -14.87 -4.45 17.48
C GLY A 20 -13.41 -3.99 17.23
N PHE A 21 -12.81 -4.32 16.09
CA PHE A 21 -11.45 -3.92 15.68
C PHE A 21 -11.35 -2.46 15.18
N GLU A 22 -12.01 -1.56 15.90
CA GLU A 22 -11.97 -0.12 15.65
C GLU A 22 -10.76 0.53 16.32
N ALA A 23 -10.10 1.42 15.59
CA ALA A 23 -9.01 2.31 15.98
C ALA A 23 -7.56 1.75 15.99
N ALA A 24 -6.69 2.47 15.28
CA ALA A 24 -5.24 2.39 15.32
C ALA A 24 -4.64 2.38 16.75
N GLY A 25 -5.38 2.82 17.78
CA GLY A 25 -4.94 2.81 19.18
C GLY A 25 -4.86 1.43 19.85
N LEU A 26 -5.69 0.46 19.47
CA LEU A 26 -5.60 -0.92 20.00
C LEU A 26 -4.44 -1.69 19.35
N GLU A 27 -4.18 -1.39 18.08
CA GLU A 27 -3.03 -1.88 17.32
C GLU A 27 -1.72 -1.33 17.89
N ILE A 28 -1.62 -0.01 18.15
CA ILE A 28 -0.47 0.59 18.85
C ILE A 28 -0.25 -0.05 20.24
N ARG A 29 -1.30 -0.29 21.04
CA ARG A 29 -1.16 -0.93 22.36
C ARG A 29 -0.75 -2.40 22.28
N TYR A 30 -1.18 -3.13 21.25
CA TYR A 30 -0.75 -4.51 21.01
C TYR A 30 0.71 -4.54 20.50
N LEU A 31 1.05 -3.67 19.57
CA LEU A 31 2.41 -3.48 19.05
C LEU A 31 3.39 -3.05 20.14
N ASN A 32 3.04 -2.08 21.00
CA ASN A 32 3.88 -1.68 22.14
C ASN A 32 4.11 -2.82 23.16
N ARG A 33 3.18 -3.80 23.24
CA ARG A 33 3.36 -5.01 24.06
C ARG A 33 4.26 -6.04 23.39
N LEU A 34 4.31 -6.06 22.06
CA LEU A 34 5.21 -6.92 21.27
C LEU A 34 6.57 -6.30 21.01
N GLU A 35 6.70 -4.98 21.08
CA GLU A 35 7.96 -4.23 20.91
C GLU A 35 9.03 -4.69 21.91
N ASN A 36 8.61 -5.22 23.06
CA ASN A 36 9.50 -5.77 24.08
C ASN A 36 9.53 -7.31 24.10
N ASN A 37 8.84 -7.99 23.17
CA ASN A 37 8.87 -9.43 23.07
C ASN A 37 10.12 -9.88 22.30
N GLU A 38 11.02 -10.55 23.02
CA GLU A 38 12.34 -10.95 22.51
C GLU A 38 12.27 -11.89 21.29
N GLU A 39 11.27 -12.78 21.22
CA GLU A 39 11.11 -13.70 20.07
C GLU A 39 10.67 -12.95 18.81
N VAL A 40 9.78 -11.96 18.97
CA VAL A 40 9.31 -11.12 17.88
C VAL A 40 10.43 -10.23 17.34
N LEU A 41 11.21 -9.63 18.22
CA LEU A 41 12.38 -8.82 17.84
C LEU A 41 13.42 -9.67 17.10
N LYS A 42 13.78 -10.85 17.64
CA LYS A 42 14.73 -11.76 16.99
C LYS A 42 14.25 -12.24 15.63
N PHE A 43 12.95 -12.53 15.48
CA PHE A 43 12.40 -12.89 14.17
C PHE A 43 12.52 -11.70 13.19
N ASN A 44 12.11 -10.50 13.62
CA ASN A 44 12.18 -9.31 12.80
C ASN A 44 13.61 -9.00 12.34
N GLU A 45 14.59 -9.05 13.24
CA GLU A 45 16.00 -8.86 12.89
C GLU A 45 16.47 -9.87 11.83
N ARG A 46 16.10 -11.15 11.99
CA ARG A 46 16.43 -12.19 10.99
C ARG A 46 15.73 -11.97 9.66
N PHE A 47 14.49 -11.50 9.67
CA PHE A 47 13.72 -11.21 8.47
C PHE A 47 14.30 -10.00 7.71
N VAL A 48 14.57 -8.89 8.41
CA VAL A 48 15.21 -7.70 7.84
C VAL A 48 16.59 -8.04 7.31
N LYS A 49 17.39 -8.79 8.07
CA LYS A 49 18.70 -9.26 7.62
C LYS A 49 18.62 -10.13 6.37
N ALA A 50 17.64 -11.04 6.28
CA ALA A 50 17.42 -11.81 5.06
C ALA A 50 17.09 -10.91 3.84
N CYS A 51 16.35 -9.82 4.07
CA CYS A 51 16.06 -8.81 3.04
C CYS A 51 17.31 -8.02 2.62
N GLU A 52 18.14 -7.61 3.59
CA GLU A 52 19.38 -6.86 3.36
C GLU A 52 20.46 -7.70 2.67
N ASP A 53 20.64 -8.94 3.13
CA ASP A 53 21.62 -9.90 2.60
C ASP A 53 21.14 -10.56 1.29
N ASN A 54 19.91 -10.27 0.85
CA ASN A 54 19.27 -10.91 -0.31
C ASN A 54 19.19 -12.45 -0.18
N ASP A 55 19.09 -12.95 1.06
CA ASP A 55 19.03 -14.38 1.43
C ASP A 55 17.61 -14.95 1.24
N LYS A 56 17.31 -15.31 -0.02
CA LYS A 56 16.01 -15.88 -0.41
C LYS A 56 15.70 -17.21 0.31
N PRO A 57 16.63 -18.17 0.46
CA PRO A 57 16.36 -19.40 1.21
C PRO A 57 15.95 -19.14 2.66
N LEU A 58 16.67 -18.24 3.36
CA LEU A 58 16.33 -17.87 4.73
C LEU A 58 14.94 -17.23 4.77
N LEU A 59 14.65 -16.28 3.87
CA LEU A 59 13.34 -15.64 3.80
C LEU A 59 12.21 -16.68 3.63
N LYS A 60 12.34 -17.61 2.68
CA LYS A 60 11.33 -18.67 2.47
C LYS A 60 11.15 -19.54 3.72
N SER A 61 12.24 -19.95 4.36
CA SER A 61 12.17 -20.75 5.59
C SER A 61 11.50 -20.02 6.77
N LEU A 62 11.63 -18.69 6.83
CA LEU A 62 10.97 -17.86 7.83
C LEU A 62 9.47 -17.73 7.57
N LEU A 63 9.06 -17.70 6.30
CA LEU A 63 7.67 -17.57 5.86
C LEU A 63 6.87 -18.89 5.95
N GLU A 64 7.54 -20.04 5.80
CA GLU A 64 6.93 -21.37 5.97
C GLU A 64 6.36 -21.60 7.40
N ARG A 65 6.94 -20.93 8.40
CA ARG A 65 6.44 -20.94 9.78
C ARG A 65 5.24 -19.99 9.88
N LYS A 66 4.04 -20.47 9.56
CA LYS A 66 2.73 -19.75 9.52
C LYS A 66 2.34 -18.98 10.79
N ASN A 67 3.12 -17.99 11.23
CA ASN A 67 2.82 -17.07 12.33
C ASN A 67 2.86 -15.60 11.85
N ILE A 68 2.33 -15.39 10.65
CA ILE A 68 2.29 -14.13 9.89
C ILE A 68 1.58 -12.95 10.61
N PRO A 69 0.54 -13.13 11.45
CA PRO A 69 -0.18 -12.00 12.05
C PRO A 69 0.66 -11.10 12.97
N ILE A 70 1.73 -11.64 13.56
CA ILE A 70 2.65 -10.93 14.46
C ILE A 70 3.59 -9.96 13.69
N LEU A 71 3.65 -10.07 12.36
CA LEU A 71 4.73 -9.54 11.53
C LEU A 71 4.38 -8.31 10.69
N MET A 72 3.12 -7.90 10.67
CA MET A 72 2.63 -6.96 9.64
C MET A 72 3.20 -5.53 9.73
N TRP A 73 3.55 -5.04 10.93
CA TRP A 73 4.20 -3.71 11.06
C TRP A 73 5.65 -3.73 10.58
N TYR A 74 6.40 -4.78 10.92
CA TYR A 74 7.78 -4.97 10.49
C TYR A 74 7.88 -5.26 8.99
N ILE A 75 6.89 -5.97 8.45
CA ILE A 75 6.73 -6.16 7.01
C ILE A 75 6.50 -4.81 6.33
N LYS A 76 5.72 -3.86 6.87
CA LYS A 76 5.59 -2.52 6.27
C LYS A 76 6.95 -1.80 6.15
N LYS A 77 7.77 -1.85 7.20
CA LYS A 77 9.10 -1.22 7.21
C LYS A 77 10.05 -1.90 6.21
N ALA A 78 10.13 -3.24 6.24
CA ALA A 78 10.94 -4.01 5.31
C ALA A 78 10.46 -3.83 3.86
N PHE A 79 9.15 -3.84 3.62
CA PHE A 79 8.54 -3.65 2.31
C PHE A 79 8.86 -2.27 1.72
N SER A 80 8.81 -1.21 2.53
CA SER A 80 9.29 0.11 2.10
C SER A 80 10.75 0.09 1.69
N GLN A 81 11.61 -0.59 2.45
CA GLN A 81 13.03 -0.64 2.20
C GLN A 81 13.32 -1.45 0.93
N LEU A 82 12.65 -2.58 0.74
CA LEU A 82 12.73 -3.42 -0.45
C LEU A 82 12.26 -2.71 -1.72
N ALA A 83 11.19 -1.92 -1.62
CA ALA A 83 10.73 -1.08 -2.72
C ALA A 83 11.77 0.01 -3.07
N ALA A 84 12.35 0.68 -2.07
CA ALA A 84 13.40 1.68 -2.29
C ALA A 84 14.70 1.09 -2.84
N SER A 85 15.07 -0.13 -2.45
CA SER A 85 16.26 -0.84 -2.94
C SER A 85 16.06 -1.58 -4.27
N LYS A 86 14.86 -1.47 -4.87
CA LYS A 86 14.50 -2.10 -6.16
C LYS A 86 14.60 -3.63 -6.14
N ASN A 87 14.44 -4.23 -4.97
CA ASN A 87 14.51 -5.68 -4.82
C ASN A 87 13.13 -6.31 -5.11
N TYR A 88 12.69 -6.20 -6.37
CA TYR A 88 11.36 -6.64 -6.84
C TYR A 88 11.09 -8.12 -6.59
N GLU A 89 12.14 -8.92 -6.71
CA GLU A 89 12.10 -10.36 -6.51
C GLU A 89 11.75 -10.73 -5.07
N PHE A 90 12.24 -9.96 -4.09
CA PHE A 90 11.86 -10.14 -2.68
C PHE A 90 10.39 -9.80 -2.45
N LEU A 91 9.87 -8.75 -3.08
CA LEU A 91 8.45 -8.41 -3.01
C LEU A 91 7.57 -9.55 -3.57
N ASN A 92 8.00 -10.17 -4.67
CA ASN A 92 7.30 -11.34 -5.23
C ASN A 92 7.31 -12.53 -4.25
N ILE A 93 8.44 -12.86 -3.63
CA ILE A 93 8.52 -13.96 -2.64
C ILE A 93 7.55 -13.73 -1.48
N LEU A 94 7.43 -12.49 -0.99
CA LEU A 94 6.50 -12.16 0.10
C LEU A 94 5.04 -12.39 -0.31
N ILE A 95 4.66 -11.97 -1.52
CA ILE A 95 3.31 -12.15 -2.06
C ILE A 95 3.03 -13.64 -2.31
N GLU A 96 3.97 -14.38 -2.90
CA GLU A 96 3.88 -15.83 -3.13
C GLU A 96 3.72 -16.62 -1.82
N ALA A 97 4.30 -16.11 -0.73
CA ALA A 97 4.14 -16.68 0.61
C ALA A 97 2.79 -16.33 1.29
N GLY A 98 1.90 -15.61 0.61
CA GLY A 98 0.56 -15.28 1.10
C GLY A 98 0.47 -13.97 1.87
N LEU A 99 1.42 -13.04 1.69
CA LEU A 99 1.28 -11.69 2.23
C LEU A 99 0.12 -10.94 1.54
N ASP A 100 -0.91 -10.61 2.31
CA ASP A 100 -2.03 -9.79 1.85
C ASP A 100 -1.70 -8.29 1.96
N LEU A 101 -1.33 -7.67 0.84
CA LEU A 101 -1.06 -6.23 0.76
C LEU A 101 -2.34 -5.38 0.78
N GLY A 102 -3.52 -6.00 0.70
CA GLY A 102 -4.80 -5.33 0.92
C GLY A 102 -5.11 -5.05 2.39
N HIS A 103 -4.31 -5.60 3.32
CA HIS A 103 -4.50 -5.34 4.74
C HIS A 103 -4.29 -3.86 5.10
N LYS A 104 -5.16 -3.32 5.97
CA LYS A 104 -5.18 -1.89 6.37
C LYS A 104 -3.83 -1.32 6.88
N ILE A 105 -2.92 -2.17 7.35
CA ILE A 105 -1.57 -1.74 7.78
C ILE A 105 -0.80 -1.10 6.62
N PHE A 106 -1.04 -1.56 5.39
CA PHE A 106 -0.44 -1.04 4.17
C PHE A 106 -1.15 0.20 3.63
N GLN A 107 -2.16 0.74 4.34
CA GLN A 107 -2.77 2.00 3.96
C GLN A 107 -1.71 3.12 3.89
N GLY A 108 -1.87 3.98 2.88
CA GLY A 108 -0.97 5.07 2.53
C GLY A 108 0.33 4.64 1.86
N THR A 109 0.48 3.38 1.46
CA THR A 109 1.75 2.88 0.90
C THR A 109 1.97 3.39 -0.53
N ILE A 110 0.93 3.39 -1.38
CA ILE A 110 1.03 3.93 -2.75
C ILE A 110 1.37 5.43 -2.75
N PRO A 111 0.65 6.29 -1.99
CA PRO A 111 1.02 7.69 -1.85
C PRO A 111 2.49 7.89 -1.44
N ARG A 112 2.99 7.07 -0.50
CA ARG A 112 4.39 7.16 -0.06
C ARG A 112 5.39 6.74 -1.13
N LEU A 113 5.08 5.74 -1.96
CA LEU A 113 5.94 5.32 -3.08
C LEU A 113 6.06 6.40 -4.14
N VAL A 114 4.97 7.12 -4.43
CA VAL A 114 4.99 8.27 -5.36
C VAL A 114 6.01 9.31 -4.89
N ILE A 115 6.10 9.56 -3.58
CA ILE A 115 7.09 10.49 -3.01
C ILE A 115 8.51 9.93 -3.13
N MET A 116 8.71 8.64 -2.84
CA MET A 116 10.04 8.01 -2.80
C MET A 116 10.65 7.74 -4.18
N LEU A 117 9.81 7.43 -5.18
CA LEU A 117 10.25 6.92 -6.48
C LEU A 117 9.92 7.86 -7.65
N GLY A 118 9.40 9.06 -7.36
CA GLY A 118 9.06 10.05 -8.39
C GLY A 118 10.23 10.33 -9.33
N GLY A 119 9.93 10.49 -10.62
CA GLY A 119 10.91 10.65 -11.69
C GLY A 119 11.56 9.36 -12.22
N ASN A 120 11.21 8.18 -11.71
CA ASN A 120 11.64 6.89 -12.25
C ASN A 120 10.44 5.99 -12.59
N GLU A 121 9.90 6.23 -13.78
CA GLU A 121 8.68 5.60 -14.29
C GLU A 121 8.75 4.07 -14.37
N GLU A 122 9.87 3.53 -14.85
CA GLU A 122 10.03 2.09 -15.08
C GLU A 122 9.97 1.31 -13.76
N ASP A 123 10.69 1.79 -12.75
CA ASP A 123 10.74 1.16 -11.44
C ASP A 123 9.42 1.34 -10.68
N PHE A 124 8.80 2.52 -10.81
CA PHE A 124 7.48 2.77 -10.25
C PHE A 124 6.42 1.84 -10.84
N GLU A 125 6.35 1.70 -12.16
CA GLU A 125 5.38 0.82 -12.84
C GLU A 125 5.56 -0.64 -12.42
N LYS A 126 6.80 -1.15 -12.41
CA LYS A 126 7.10 -2.53 -11.97
C LYS A 126 6.64 -2.78 -10.54
N ILE A 127 6.95 -1.87 -9.62
CA ILE A 127 6.53 -1.98 -8.22
C ILE A 127 5.01 -1.98 -8.13
N MET A 128 4.33 -1.03 -8.77
CA MET A 128 2.88 -0.93 -8.71
C MET A 128 2.20 -2.22 -9.20
N ILE A 129 2.67 -2.82 -10.29
CA ILE A 129 2.15 -4.09 -10.79
C ILE A 129 2.28 -5.20 -9.73
N ILE A 130 3.43 -5.29 -9.05
CA ILE A 130 3.66 -6.28 -7.99
C ILE A 130 2.72 -6.02 -6.81
N MET A 131 2.57 -4.76 -6.37
CA MET A 131 1.74 -4.41 -5.22
C MET A 131 0.26 -4.71 -5.46
N LEU A 132 -0.25 -4.35 -6.64
CA LEU A 132 -1.65 -4.62 -7.02
C LEU A 132 -1.90 -6.13 -7.10
N LYS A 133 -0.95 -6.93 -7.59
CA LYS A 133 -1.04 -8.41 -7.57
C LYS A 133 -1.12 -8.96 -6.14
N GLY A 134 -0.46 -8.32 -5.18
CA GLY A 134 -0.54 -8.65 -3.76
C GLY A 134 -1.82 -8.18 -3.06
N GLY A 135 -2.77 -7.56 -3.76
CA GLY A 135 -4.07 -7.15 -3.22
C GLY A 135 -4.18 -5.68 -2.79
N MET A 136 -3.12 -4.89 -2.97
CA MET A 136 -3.16 -3.45 -2.69
C MET A 136 -4.16 -2.74 -3.61
N GLN A 137 -4.86 -1.75 -3.09
CA GLN A 137 -5.85 -0.98 -3.85
C GLN A 137 -5.20 0.26 -4.48
N ILE A 138 -5.39 0.47 -5.78
CA ILE A 138 -4.77 1.58 -6.52
C ILE A 138 -5.13 2.96 -5.94
N ASP A 139 -6.35 3.07 -5.40
CA ASP A 139 -6.90 4.28 -4.80
C ASP A 139 -6.62 4.40 -3.30
N ASP A 140 -5.68 3.61 -2.77
CA ASP A 140 -5.17 3.78 -1.41
C ASP A 140 -4.70 5.23 -1.19
N SER A 141 -5.00 5.73 0.01
CA SER A 141 -4.81 7.12 0.39
C SER A 141 -4.03 7.23 1.69
N ASP A 142 -3.30 8.34 1.84
CA ASP A 142 -2.61 8.60 3.09
C ASP A 142 -3.62 8.92 4.22
N SER A 143 -3.24 8.62 5.46
CA SER A 143 -4.11 8.80 6.63
C SER A 143 -4.31 10.27 7.04
N GLU A 144 -3.35 11.14 6.72
CA GLU A 144 -3.31 12.52 7.20
C GLU A 144 -4.22 13.42 6.37
N SER A 145 -4.12 13.36 5.05
CA SER A 145 -4.82 14.22 4.11
C SER A 145 -5.88 13.50 3.27
N ASN A 146 -5.93 12.16 3.32
CA ASN A 146 -6.75 11.35 2.41
C ASN A 146 -6.41 11.57 0.93
N SER A 147 -5.15 11.90 0.63
CA SER A 147 -4.66 12.05 -0.74
C SER A 147 -4.24 10.69 -1.27
N THR A 148 -4.76 10.36 -2.45
CA THR A 148 -4.35 9.17 -3.22
C THR A 148 -3.00 9.41 -3.91
N GLY A 149 -2.42 8.36 -4.49
CA GLY A 149 -1.22 8.50 -5.33
C GLY A 149 -1.39 9.54 -6.45
N LEU A 150 -2.59 9.63 -7.05
CA LEU A 150 -2.85 10.56 -8.15
C LEU A 150 -2.83 12.03 -7.69
N HIS A 151 -3.31 12.33 -6.48
CA HIS A 151 -3.17 13.67 -5.90
C HIS A 151 -1.70 14.07 -5.76
N LEU A 152 -0.87 13.16 -5.25
CA LEU A 152 0.55 13.44 -5.04
C LEU A 152 1.34 13.55 -6.33
N ALA A 153 0.97 12.78 -7.37
CA ALA A 153 1.54 12.94 -8.70
C ALA A 153 1.24 14.33 -9.28
N CYS A 154 0.00 14.80 -9.13
CA CYS A 154 -0.42 16.15 -9.53
C CYS A 154 0.33 17.25 -8.76
N LEU A 155 0.40 17.14 -7.44
CA LEU A 155 1.11 18.10 -6.58
C LEU A 155 2.60 18.24 -6.95
N ARG A 156 3.20 17.17 -7.46
CA ARG A 156 4.61 17.11 -7.86
C ARG A 156 4.84 17.40 -9.35
N LEU A 157 3.77 17.59 -10.12
CA LEU A 157 3.82 17.69 -11.59
C LEU A 157 4.54 16.49 -12.24
N ASP A 158 4.40 15.30 -11.65
CA ASP A 158 5.04 14.07 -12.13
C ASP A 158 4.13 13.39 -13.18
N VAL A 159 4.29 13.83 -14.43
CA VAL A 159 3.50 13.35 -15.58
C VAL A 159 3.59 11.83 -15.73
N GLY A 160 4.80 11.29 -15.59
CA GLY A 160 5.08 9.86 -15.73
C GLY A 160 4.30 9.02 -14.73
N VAL A 161 4.41 9.39 -13.44
CA VAL A 161 3.67 8.71 -12.37
C VAL A 161 2.16 8.87 -12.56
N ALA A 162 1.67 10.07 -12.90
CA ALA A 162 0.24 10.30 -13.16
C ALA A 162 -0.27 9.38 -14.28
N ARG A 163 0.47 9.28 -15.39
CA ARG A 163 0.16 8.40 -16.52
C ARG A 163 0.10 6.93 -16.11
N ILE A 164 1.06 6.46 -15.32
CA ILE A 164 1.09 5.07 -14.84
C ILE A 164 -0.11 4.78 -13.94
N LEU A 165 -0.41 5.65 -12.98
CA LEU A 165 -1.55 5.47 -12.08
C LEU A 165 -2.87 5.39 -12.86
N LEU A 166 -3.10 6.29 -13.82
CA LEU A 166 -4.30 6.28 -14.66
C LEU A 166 -4.34 5.05 -15.58
N LYS A 167 -3.20 4.62 -16.14
CA LYS A 167 -3.07 3.37 -16.90
C LYS A 167 -3.49 2.16 -16.05
N LEU A 168 -3.12 2.17 -14.77
CA LEU A 168 -3.48 1.16 -13.77
C LEU A 168 -4.89 1.37 -13.17
N LYS A 169 -5.72 2.22 -13.78
CA LYS A 169 -7.12 2.47 -13.41
C LYS A 169 -7.31 3.13 -12.04
N ALA A 170 -6.37 3.96 -11.62
CA ALA A 170 -6.63 4.89 -10.51
C ALA A 170 -7.86 5.74 -10.83
N HIS A 171 -8.72 5.94 -9.83
CA HIS A 171 -9.87 6.80 -9.93
C HIS A 171 -9.41 8.24 -10.21
N PRO A 172 -10.00 8.95 -11.20
CA PRO A 172 -9.51 10.26 -11.61
C PRO A 172 -10.06 11.42 -10.77
N THR A 173 -11.16 11.22 -10.01
CA THR A 173 -11.81 12.25 -9.17
C THR A 173 -11.95 11.92 -7.67
N PRO A 174 -10.97 11.24 -7.02
CA PRO A 174 -11.02 11.05 -5.57
C PRO A 174 -10.97 12.43 -4.89
N ILE A 175 -11.62 12.56 -3.73
CA ILE A 175 -11.58 13.79 -2.94
C ILE A 175 -10.72 13.60 -1.69
N ASN A 176 -9.77 14.49 -1.49
CA ASN A 176 -9.00 14.54 -0.25
C ASN A 176 -9.75 15.30 0.86
N LYS A 177 -9.16 15.41 2.05
CA LYS A 177 -9.78 16.13 3.19
C LYS A 177 -10.00 17.62 2.94
N MET A 178 -9.26 18.22 2.00
CA MET A 178 -9.45 19.60 1.56
C MET A 178 -10.55 19.75 0.50
N LYS A 179 -11.27 18.67 0.18
CA LYS A 179 -12.31 18.63 -0.88
C LYS A 179 -11.74 18.92 -2.28
N LEU A 180 -10.45 18.68 -2.48
CA LEU A 180 -9.79 18.85 -3.77
C LEU A 180 -9.75 17.50 -4.49
N THR A 181 -10.00 17.53 -5.79
CA THR A 181 -9.67 16.45 -6.72
C THR A 181 -8.21 16.57 -7.18
N PRO A 182 -7.62 15.53 -7.79
CA PRO A 182 -6.29 15.65 -8.40
C PRO A 182 -6.23 16.78 -9.43
N LEU A 183 -7.28 16.98 -10.23
CA LEU A 183 -7.32 18.05 -11.24
C LEU A 183 -7.23 19.44 -10.62
N ASN A 184 -7.88 19.66 -9.47
CA ASN A 184 -7.83 20.96 -8.77
C ASN A 184 -6.41 21.37 -8.35
N LEU A 185 -5.50 20.41 -8.17
CA LEU A 185 -4.11 20.68 -7.77
C LEU A 185 -3.25 21.24 -8.92
N VAL A 186 -3.68 21.09 -10.17
CA VAL A 186 -2.94 21.53 -11.37
C VAL A 186 -3.73 22.49 -12.26
N GLU A 187 -5.01 22.74 -11.96
CA GLU A 187 -5.94 23.49 -12.82
C GLU A 187 -5.51 24.94 -13.11
N ASN A 188 -4.80 25.58 -12.17
CA ASN A 188 -4.33 26.96 -12.29
C ASN A 188 -2.85 27.08 -12.67
N ASP A 189 -2.17 25.96 -12.93
CA ASP A 189 -0.76 25.95 -13.30
C ASP A 189 -0.61 25.94 -14.83
N ASP A 190 0.26 26.82 -15.32
CA ASP A 190 0.51 27.08 -16.74
C ASP A 190 1.81 26.44 -17.24
N CYS A 191 2.46 25.57 -16.45
CA CYS A 191 3.57 24.77 -16.95
C CYS A 191 3.10 23.66 -17.91
N GLU A 192 4.03 23.15 -18.72
CA GLU A 192 3.73 22.10 -19.71
C GLU A 192 3.28 20.81 -19.03
N GLU A 193 3.93 20.44 -17.92
CA GLU A 193 3.64 19.26 -17.13
C GLU A 193 2.22 19.29 -16.55
N ALA A 194 1.77 20.45 -16.05
CA ALA A 194 0.42 20.63 -15.55
C ALA A 194 -0.62 20.47 -16.67
N ARG A 195 -0.38 21.04 -17.85
CA ARG A 195 -1.27 20.89 -19.02
C ARG A 195 -1.38 19.43 -19.47
N GLU A 196 -0.26 18.71 -19.46
CA GLU A 196 -0.27 17.29 -19.83
C GLU A 196 -1.02 16.46 -18.79
N ILE A 197 -0.76 16.65 -17.49
CA ILE A 197 -1.48 15.95 -16.40
C ILE A 197 -2.98 16.25 -16.47
N LYS A 198 -3.36 17.52 -16.70
CA LYS A 198 -4.75 17.92 -16.89
C LYS A 198 -5.40 17.11 -18.01
N THR A 199 -4.76 17.06 -19.18
CA THR A 199 -5.24 16.28 -20.34
C THR A 199 -5.36 14.79 -20.02
N LEU A 200 -4.40 14.21 -19.30
CA LEU A 200 -4.44 12.80 -18.90
C LEU A 200 -5.64 12.50 -17.99
N ILE A 201 -5.88 13.36 -17.01
CA ILE A 201 -6.98 13.22 -16.05
C ILE A 201 -8.33 13.39 -16.75
N GLU A 202 -8.49 14.43 -17.56
CA GLU A 202 -9.71 14.67 -18.35
C GLU A 202 -10.04 13.49 -19.27
N ASN A 203 -9.03 12.93 -19.97
CA ASN A 203 -9.18 11.74 -20.81
C ASN A 203 -9.57 10.48 -20.01
N ALA A 204 -9.21 10.41 -18.73
CA ALA A 204 -9.64 9.34 -17.84
C ALA A 204 -11.05 9.57 -17.27
N GLY A 205 -11.74 10.66 -17.65
CA GLY A 205 -13.05 11.05 -17.11
C GLY A 205 -12.94 11.86 -15.81
N GLY A 206 -11.78 12.44 -15.55
CA GLY A 206 -11.55 13.33 -14.41
C GLY A 206 -12.10 14.71 -14.63
N GLU A 207 -12.72 15.27 -13.59
CA GLU A 207 -13.26 16.63 -13.57
C GLU A 207 -12.82 17.35 -12.31
N SER A 208 -12.70 18.68 -12.39
CA SER A 208 -12.54 19.51 -11.21
C SER A 208 -13.91 19.57 -10.51
N LYS A 209 -13.93 19.33 -9.20
CA LYS A 209 -15.14 19.52 -8.39
C LYS A 209 -15.04 20.82 -7.61
N TRP A 210 -14.92 21.95 -8.31
CA TRP A 210 -15.13 23.23 -7.66
C TRP A 210 -16.65 23.48 -7.57
N ASN A 211 -17.17 23.62 -6.34
CA ASN A 211 -18.54 24.06 -6.00
C ASN A 211 -19.76 23.10 -6.07
N SER A 212 -19.64 21.77 -6.18
CA SER A 212 -20.85 20.90 -6.04
C SER A 212 -21.26 20.54 -4.60
N TYR A 213 -20.52 21.05 -3.59
CA TYR A 213 -20.76 20.77 -2.16
C TYR A 213 -20.89 22.02 -1.29
N MET A 214 -21.09 23.20 -1.92
CA MET A 214 -21.34 24.48 -1.24
C MET A 214 -22.84 24.83 -1.16
N ASP A 215 -23.72 23.90 -1.54
CA ASP A 215 -25.18 24.00 -1.34
C ASP A 215 -25.62 23.15 -0.13
#